data_AF-A0A1S2LBC5-F1
#
_entry.id   AF-A0A1S2LBC5-F1
#
_cell.length_a   1.000
_cell.length_b   1.000
_cell.length_c   1.000
_cell.angle_alpha   90.00
_cell.angle_beta   90.00
_cell.angle_gamma   90.00
#
_symmetry.space_group_name_H-M   'P 1'
#
loop_
_entity.id
_entity.type
_entity.pdbx_description
1 polymer ?
#
loop_
_entity_poly.entity_id
_entity_poly.type
_entity_poly.pdbx_seq_one_letter_code
_entity_poly.pdbx_strand_id
1 'polypeptide(L)'
;MSIYKQDILNYGEDVNDLENSPFESLRMLHDRTKIQMVLEELDFDEKVLLGRYDLKLIENANRMVEHISNVYDFELSDENNIPHEQWWWHLDKIARGNLNFGVSSELGKVM
;
A
#
# COMPACT_ATOMS: atom_id res chain seq x y z
N MET A 1 11.49 -21.55 4.04
CA MET A 1 10.62 -20.37 3.89
C MET A 1 11.44 -19.30 3.22
N SER A 2 10.94 -18.67 2.15
CA SER A 2 11.60 -17.46 1.64
C SER A 2 11.73 -16.46 2.79
N ILE A 3 12.84 -15.74 2.82
CA ILE A 3 13.12 -14.74 3.86
C ILE A 3 12.12 -13.57 3.81
N TYR A 4 11.52 -13.30 2.64
CA TYR A 4 10.62 -12.16 2.41
C TYR A 4 9.14 -12.48 2.66
N LYS A 5 8.75 -13.75 2.52
CA LYS A 5 7.36 -14.18 2.70
C LYS A 5 6.77 -13.78 4.06
N GLN A 6 7.57 -13.82 5.12
CA GLN A 6 7.08 -13.44 6.46
C GLN A 6 6.79 -11.93 6.53
N ASP A 7 7.61 -11.09 5.92
CA ASP A 7 7.39 -9.64 5.90
C ASP A 7 6.10 -9.29 5.14
N ILE A 8 5.84 -9.98 4.02
CA ILE A 8 4.61 -9.81 3.23
C ILE A 8 3.38 -10.28 4.04
N LEU A 9 3.50 -11.37 4.80
CA LEU A 9 2.43 -11.87 5.66
C LEU A 9 2.14 -10.89 6.80
N ASN A 10 3.17 -10.36 7.47
CA ASN A 10 3.02 -9.36 8.53
C ASN A 10 2.34 -8.09 8.00
N TYR A 11 2.79 -7.58 6.85
CA TYR A 11 2.12 -6.49 6.14
C TYR A 11 0.65 -6.82 5.87
N GLY A 12 0.38 -8.03 5.37
CA GLY A 12 -0.97 -8.49 5.09
C GLY A 12 -1.86 -8.60 6.32
N GLU A 13 -1.32 -9.04 7.46
CA GLU A 13 -2.02 -9.07 8.75
C GLU A 13 -2.38 -7.65 9.20
N ASP A 14 -1.42 -6.73 9.18
CA ASP A 14 -1.63 -5.32 9.55
C ASP A 14 -2.66 -4.62 8.62
N VAL A 15 -2.68 -4.93 7.32
CA VAL A 15 -3.70 -4.41 6.38
C VAL A 15 -5.11 -4.91 6.71
N ASN A 16 -5.23 -6.12 7.25
CA ASN A 16 -6.53 -6.74 7.58
C ASN A 16 -7.03 -6.37 8.97
N ASP A 17 -6.17 -5.84 9.84
CA ASP A 17 -6.51 -5.49 11.21
C ASP A 17 -6.68 -3.97 11.36
N LEU A 18 -7.94 -3.57 11.43
CA LEU A 18 -8.33 -2.16 11.58
C LEU A 18 -8.54 -1.76 13.04
N GLU A 19 -8.31 -2.67 13.99
CA GLU A 19 -8.34 -2.41 15.43
C GLU A 19 -6.93 -2.10 15.98
N ASN A 20 -5.90 -2.31 15.16
CA ASN A 20 -4.53 -1.87 15.45
C ASN A 20 -4.47 -0.37 15.76
N SER A 21 -3.47 0.04 16.54
CA SER A 21 -3.26 1.46 16.81
C SER A 21 -2.84 2.22 15.54
N PRO A 22 -3.11 3.55 15.46
CA PRO A 22 -2.65 4.35 14.32
C PRO A 22 -1.14 4.28 14.07
N PHE A 23 -0.34 4.11 15.13
CA PHE A 23 1.11 3.93 15.03
C PHE A 23 1.51 2.61 14.39
N GLU A 24 0.75 1.53 14.63
CA GLU A 24 0.97 0.24 13.98
C GLU A 24 0.60 0.31 12.50
N SER A 25 -0.52 0.95 12.17
CA SER A 25 -0.90 1.18 10.77
C SER A 25 0.10 2.10 10.03
N LEU A 26 0.71 3.08 10.72
CA LEU A 26 1.81 3.85 10.14
C LEU A 26 3.07 2.99 9.93
N ARG A 27 3.42 2.13 10.90
CA ARG A 27 4.52 1.15 10.77
C ARG A 27 4.32 0.22 9.57
N MET A 28 3.08 -0.21 9.32
CA MET A 28 2.73 -1.02 8.14
C MET A 28 3.10 -0.32 6.82
N LEU A 29 2.93 1.00 6.69
CA LEU A 29 3.38 1.74 5.50
C LEU A 29 4.91 1.70 5.33
N HIS A 30 5.66 1.77 6.43
CA HIS A 30 7.12 1.59 6.39
C HIS A 30 7.50 0.15 6.01
N ASP A 31 6.77 -0.85 6.51
CA ASP A 31 7.03 -2.25 6.17
C ASP A 31 6.79 -2.49 4.67
N ARG A 32 5.77 -1.86 4.07
CA ARG A 32 5.55 -1.89 2.62
C ARG A 32 6.69 -1.24 1.83
N THR A 33 7.31 -0.17 2.34
CA THR A 33 8.54 0.42 1.77
C THR A 33 9.72 -0.55 1.82
N LYS A 34 9.92 -1.27 2.93
CA LYS A 34 10.99 -2.28 3.00
C LYS A 34 10.80 -3.39 1.99
N ILE A 35 9.57 -3.87 1.82
CA ILE A 35 9.24 -4.88 0.81
C ILE A 35 9.52 -4.36 -0.61
N GLN A 36 9.22 -3.07 -0.88
CA GLN A 36 9.52 -2.46 -2.19
C GLN A 36 11.01 -2.49 -2.53
N MET A 37 11.89 -2.32 -1.54
CA MET A 37 13.34 -2.32 -1.76
C MET A 37 13.87 -3.67 -2.24
N VAL A 38 13.15 -4.76 -1.97
CA VAL A 38 13.50 -6.14 -2.37
C VAL A 38 12.54 -6.72 -3.40
N LEU A 39 11.72 -5.88 -4.05
CA LEU A 39 10.67 -6.32 -4.97
C LEU A 39 11.19 -7.22 -6.09
N GLU A 40 12.39 -6.92 -6.62
CA GLU A 40 13.03 -7.72 -7.68
C GLU A 40 13.49 -9.11 -7.20
N GLU A 41 13.71 -9.27 -5.90
CA GLU A 41 14.13 -10.52 -5.28
C GLU A 41 12.97 -11.43 -4.90
N LEU A 42 11.73 -10.90 -4.90
CA LEU A 42 10.54 -11.69 -4.63
C LEU A 42 10.26 -12.68 -5.76
N ASP A 43 9.88 -13.89 -5.37
CA ASP A 43 9.37 -14.87 -6.32
C ASP A 43 7.95 -14.49 -6.83
N PHE A 44 7.45 -15.26 -7.81
CA PHE A 44 6.15 -14.97 -8.41
C PHE A 44 5.00 -15.07 -7.40
N ASP A 45 5.03 -16.08 -6.52
CA ASP A 45 3.96 -16.30 -5.54
C ASP A 45 3.95 -15.20 -4.48
N GLU A 46 5.13 -14.71 -4.08
CA GLU A 46 5.31 -13.58 -3.19
C GLU A 46 4.80 -12.28 -3.80
N LYS A 47 5.12 -12.01 -5.08
CA LYS A 47 4.59 -10.85 -5.81
C LYS A 47 3.07 -10.89 -5.92
N VAL A 48 2.50 -12.06 -6.21
CA VAL A 48 1.04 -12.27 -6.24
C VAL A 48 0.44 -12.03 -4.85
N LEU A 49 1.07 -12.55 -3.80
CA LEU A 49 0.59 -12.36 -2.43
C LEU A 49 0.63 -10.89 -2.00
N LEU A 50 1.73 -10.18 -2.27
CA LEU A 50 1.88 -8.75 -2.03
C LEU A 50 0.79 -7.95 -2.75
N GLY A 51 0.58 -8.22 -4.04
CA GLY A 51 -0.46 -7.56 -4.83
C GLY A 51 -1.87 -7.76 -4.26
N ARG A 52 -2.17 -8.93 -3.68
CA ARG A 52 -3.46 -9.17 -3.02
C ARG A 52 -3.63 -8.32 -1.76
N TYR A 53 -2.58 -8.12 -0.98
CA TYR A 53 -2.64 -7.25 0.20
C TYR A 53 -2.68 -5.76 -0.18
N ASP A 54 -1.96 -5.37 -1.23
CA ASP A 54 -2.04 -4.02 -1.79
C ASP A 54 -3.47 -3.68 -2.25
N LEU A 55 -4.16 -4.62 -2.92
CA LEU A 55 -5.58 -4.43 -3.29
C LEU A 55 -6.48 -4.24 -2.07
N LYS A 56 -6.27 -5.02 -1.00
CA LYS A 56 -7.03 -4.85 0.24
C LYS A 56 -6.77 -3.52 0.93
N LEU A 57 -5.52 -3.03 0.90
CA LEU A 57 -5.18 -1.70 1.42
C LEU A 57 -5.94 -0.62 0.64
N ILE A 58 -6.03 -0.75 -0.68
CA ILE A 58 -6.80 0.15 -1.55
C ILE A 58 -8.31 0.06 -1.23
N GLU A 59 -8.87 -1.15 -1.08
CA GLU A 59 -10.28 -1.35 -0.69
C GLU A 59 -10.59 -0.67 0.66
N ASN A 60 -9.63 -0.70 1.59
CA ASN A 60 -9.74 -0.11 2.92
C ASN A 60 -9.24 1.35 2.99
N ALA A 61 -8.85 1.97 1.87
CA ALA A 61 -8.09 3.22 1.85
C ALA A 61 -8.76 4.34 2.68
N ASN A 62 -10.08 4.53 2.55
CA ASN A 62 -10.80 5.56 3.32
C ASN A 62 -10.65 5.37 4.83
N ARG A 63 -10.86 4.14 5.33
CA ARG A 63 -10.77 3.81 6.76
C ARG A 63 -9.32 3.92 7.26
N MET A 64 -8.38 3.47 6.44
CA MET A 64 -6.96 3.46 6.79
C MET A 64 -6.39 4.89 6.84
N VAL A 65 -6.81 5.76 5.92
CA VAL A 65 -6.44 7.18 5.93
C VAL A 65 -6.99 7.87 7.17
N GLU A 66 -8.29 7.73 7.45
CA GLU A 66 -8.91 8.30 8.65
C GLU A 66 -8.17 7.88 9.93
N HIS A 67 -7.81 6.60 10.01
CA HIS A 67 -7.10 6.05 11.15
C HIS A 67 -5.66 6.56 11.28
N ILE A 68 -4.86 6.46 10.22
CA ILE A 68 -3.45 6.87 10.20
C ILE A 68 -3.32 8.40 10.38
N SER A 69 -4.30 9.18 9.89
CA SER A 69 -4.32 10.64 10.03
C SER A 69 -4.34 11.15 11.48
N ASN A 70 -4.62 10.28 12.46
CA ASN A 70 -4.48 10.63 13.88
C ASN A 70 -3.01 10.84 14.31
N VAL A 71 -2.04 10.27 13.57
CA VAL A 71 -0.61 10.31 13.92
C VAL A 71 0.31 10.70 12.77
N TYR A 72 -0.22 10.85 11.55
CA TYR A 72 0.55 11.17 10.36
C TYR A 72 -0.22 12.13 9.44
N ASP A 73 0.46 13.15 8.95
CA ASP A 73 -0.10 14.06 7.95
C ASP A 73 0.33 13.60 6.54
N PHE A 74 -0.64 13.21 5.71
CA PHE A 74 -0.39 12.72 4.35
C PHE A 74 0.15 13.81 3.42
N GLU A 75 -0.04 15.11 3.72
CA GLU A 75 0.57 16.19 2.95
C GLU A 75 2.11 16.13 3.02
N LEU A 76 2.67 15.59 4.10
CA LEU A 76 4.12 15.38 4.25
C LEU A 76 4.69 14.45 3.18
N SER A 77 3.90 13.56 2.60
CA SER A 77 4.37 12.69 1.51
C SER A 77 4.70 13.49 0.25
N ASP A 78 3.94 14.54 -0.03
CA ASP A 78 4.20 15.46 -1.14
C ASP A 78 5.35 16.41 -0.82
N GLU A 79 5.35 17.01 0.37
CA GLU A 79 6.41 17.93 0.80
C GLU A 79 7.79 17.27 0.78
N ASN A 80 7.87 15.99 1.18
CA ASN A 80 9.10 15.20 1.17
C ASN A 80 9.39 14.55 -0.19
N ASN A 81 8.58 14.80 -1.22
CA ASN A 81 8.72 14.23 -2.56
C ASN A 81 8.82 12.69 -2.55
N ILE A 82 7.98 12.03 -1.76
CA ILE A 82 7.93 10.56 -1.74
C ILE A 82 7.51 10.07 -3.13
N PRO A 83 8.32 9.22 -3.78
CA PRO A 83 8.09 8.79 -5.16
C PRO A 83 6.77 8.03 -5.32
N HIS A 84 6.14 8.12 -6.49
CA HIS A 84 4.86 7.46 -6.79
C HIS A 84 4.95 5.93 -6.77
N GLU A 85 6.14 5.36 -6.96
CA GLU A 85 6.41 3.93 -6.77
C GLU A 85 6.13 3.49 -5.32
N GLN A 86 6.12 4.43 -4.37
CA GLN A 86 5.66 4.22 -3.00
C GLN A 86 4.26 4.81 -2.75
N TRP A 87 3.32 4.48 -3.64
CA TRP A 87 1.96 5.01 -3.66
C TRP A 87 1.19 4.86 -2.34
N TRP A 88 1.53 3.92 -1.46
CA TRP A 88 0.85 3.73 -0.18
C TRP A 88 1.07 4.90 0.79
N TRP A 89 2.13 5.69 0.59
CA TRP A 89 2.30 6.98 1.27
C TRP A 89 1.34 8.06 0.75
N HIS A 90 0.68 7.82 -0.39
CA HIS A 90 -0.30 8.70 -1.01
C HIS A 90 -1.72 8.13 -0.89
N LEU A 91 -2.00 7.40 0.19
CA LEU A 91 -3.27 6.69 0.39
C LEU A 91 -4.47 7.64 0.47
N ASP A 92 -4.27 8.87 0.94
CA ASP A 92 -5.30 9.91 0.96
C ASP A 92 -5.78 10.27 -0.46
N LYS A 93 -4.87 10.28 -1.44
CA LYS A 93 -5.21 10.51 -2.85
C LYS A 93 -5.96 9.33 -3.44
N ILE A 94 -5.62 8.12 -3.02
CA ILE A 94 -6.34 6.91 -3.43
C ILE A 94 -7.76 6.92 -2.85
N ALA A 95 -7.90 7.24 -1.56
CA ALA A 95 -9.19 7.36 -0.89
C ALA A 95 -10.10 8.40 -1.57
N ARG A 96 -9.52 9.50 -2.05
CA ARG A 96 -10.23 10.56 -2.81
C ARG A 96 -10.51 10.21 -4.28
N GLY A 97 -9.96 9.10 -4.80
CA GLY A 97 -10.05 8.73 -6.22
C GLY A 97 -9.16 9.56 -7.15
N ASN A 98 -8.18 10.28 -6.60
CA ASN A 98 -7.31 11.21 -7.33
C ASN A 98 -6.00 10.58 -7.83
N LEU A 99 -5.70 9.34 -7.44
CA LEU A 99 -4.54 8.62 -7.95
C LEU A 99 -4.95 7.76 -9.16
N ASN A 100 -4.54 8.17 -10.35
CA ASN A 100 -4.72 7.37 -11.56
C ASN A 100 -3.61 6.31 -11.63
N PHE A 101 -3.94 5.05 -11.32
CA PHE A 101 -2.99 3.93 -11.32
C PHE A 101 -2.44 3.57 -12.71
N GLY A 102 -2.77 4.32 -13.77
CA GLY A 102 -2.40 3.99 -15.14
C GLY A 102 -3.04 2.68 -15.63
N VAL A 103 -3.92 2.06 -14.83
CA VAL A 103 -4.72 0.91 -15.22
C VAL A 103 -5.90 1.45 -16.02
N SER A 104 -5.63 1.71 -17.30
CA SER A 104 -6.71 1.90 -18.25
C SER A 104 -7.43 0.57 -18.40
N SER A 105 -8.71 0.52 -18.01
CA SER A 105 -9.59 -0.62 -18.28
C SER A 105 -10.02 -0.67 -19.75
N GLU A 106 -9.15 -0.29 -20.70
CA GLU A 106 -9.39 -0.37 -22.14
C GLU A 106 -9.39 -1.85 -22.63
N LEU A 107 -10.09 -2.72 -21.93
CA LEU A 107 -10.88 -3.76 -22.58
C LEU A 107 -12.09 -3.07 -23.22
N GLY A 108 -11.90 -2.46 -24.38
CA GLY A 108 -13.04 -2.12 -25.23
C GLY A 108 -12.97 -0.89 -26.12
N LYS A 109 -11.93 -0.75 -26.96
CA LYS A 109 -12.14 -0.24 -28.33
C LYS A 109 -11.28 -1.02 -29.31
N VAL A 110 -11.87 -2.08 -29.85
CA VAL A 110 -11.57 -2.49 -31.23
C VAL A 110 -12.23 -1.44 -32.12
N MET A 111 -11.41 -0.68 -32.85
CA MET A 111 -11.75 -0.18 -34.17
C MET A 111 -10.59 -0.51 -35.10
#